data_AF-A0A560EUL4-F1
#
_entry.id   AF-A0A560EUL4-F1
#
_cell.length_a   1.000
_cell.length_b   1.000
_cell.length_c   1.000
_cell.angle_alpha   90.00
_cell.angle_beta   90.00
_cell.angle_gamma   90.00
#
_symmetry.space_group_name_H-M   'P 1'
#
loop_
_entity.id
_entity.type
_entity.pdbx_description
1 polymer ?
#
loop_
_entity_poly.entity_id
_entity_poly.type
_entity_poly.pdbx_seq_one_letter_code
_entity_poly.pdbx_strand_id
1 'polypeptide(L)'
;MAKHRVYSIAFKRQVVAEYVAGEALYGLARRHGICRNLIRVWVAKAEAGEFDEEVEASNLLVEYEGRIAALERLVGRQALEIEFLKGALKHGRSSKSGTISVIAGPPVSASPKAAG
;
A
#
# COMPACT_ATOMS: atom_id res chain seq x y z
N MET A 1 36.10 1.05 -5.10
CA MET A 1 35.45 1.81 -4.01
C MET A 1 35.60 1.00 -2.72
N ALA A 2 36.09 1.58 -1.63
CA ALA A 2 36.20 0.88 -0.36
C ALA A 2 34.80 0.60 0.20
N LYS A 3 34.51 -0.65 0.60
CA LYS A 3 33.24 -0.98 1.26
C LYS A 3 33.32 -0.51 2.72
N HIS A 4 32.54 0.51 3.05
CA HIS A 4 32.41 0.96 4.44
C HIS A 4 31.66 -0.11 5.24
N ARG A 5 32.19 -0.44 6.42
CA ARG A 5 31.55 -1.40 7.33
C ARG A 5 30.34 -0.73 7.96
N VAL A 6 29.16 -1.30 7.72
CA VAL A 6 27.89 -0.84 8.31
C VAL A 6 27.51 -1.79 9.44
N TYR A 7 27.08 -1.23 10.57
CA TYR A 7 26.62 -1.97 11.74
C TYR A 7 25.13 -1.72 11.95
N SER A 8 24.39 -2.75 12.32
CA SER A 8 22.96 -2.64 12.66
C SER A 8 22.76 -1.78 13.91
N ILE A 9 21.58 -1.16 14.03
CA ILE A 9 21.22 -0.33 15.19
C ILE A 9 21.23 -1.18 16.47
N ALA A 10 20.66 -2.39 16.43
CA ALA A 10 20.67 -3.35 17.54
C ALA A 10 22.10 -3.62 18.06
N PHE A 11 23.06 -3.82 17.16
CA PHE A 11 24.44 -4.03 17.54
C PHE A 11 25.08 -2.78 18.18
N LYS A 12 24.81 -1.59 17.65
CA LYS A 12 25.27 -0.33 18.27
C LYS A 12 24.70 -0.16 19.67
N ARG A 13 23.40 -0.44 19.87
CA ARG A 13 22.73 -0.39 21.19
C ARG A 13 23.38 -1.37 22.18
N GLN A 14 23.65 -2.60 21.75
CA GLN A 14 24.32 -3.59 22.59
C GLN A 14 25.68 -3.06 23.09
N VAL A 15 26.52 -2.57 22.19
CA VAL A 15 27.86 -2.07 22.55
C VAL A 15 27.79 -0.86 23.49
N VAL A 16 26.81 0.03 23.27
CA VAL A 16 26.57 1.17 24.17
C VAL A 16 26.10 0.68 25.54
N ALA A 17 25.17 -0.27 25.60
CA ALA A 17 24.66 -0.80 26.86
C ALA A 17 25.75 -1.48 27.69
N GLU A 18 26.63 -2.28 27.06
CA GLU A 18 27.78 -2.89 27.73
C GLU A 18 28.73 -1.82 28.28
N TYR A 19 28.99 -0.75 27.53
CA TYR A 19 29.82 0.37 28.01
C TYR A 19 29.18 1.10 29.21
N VAL A 20 27.88 1.39 29.15
CA VAL A 20 27.14 2.02 30.25
C VAL A 20 27.11 1.12 31.49
N ALA A 21 27.09 -0.20 31.32
CA ALA A 21 27.22 -1.18 32.39
C ALA A 21 28.63 -1.24 33.02
N GLY A 22 29.58 -0.44 32.53
CA GLY A 22 30.92 -0.29 33.11
C GLY A 22 32.02 -1.08 32.39
N GLU A 23 31.73 -1.73 31.26
CA GLU A 23 32.77 -2.41 30.49
C GLU A 23 33.80 -1.44 29.92
N ALA A 24 35.08 -1.82 29.98
CA ALA A 24 36.16 -0.96 29.51
C ALA A 24 36.15 -0.82 27.99
N LEU A 25 36.32 0.42 27.48
CA LEU A 25 36.41 0.71 26.03
C LEU A 25 37.41 -0.18 25.28
N TYR A 26 38.54 -0.50 25.92
CA TYR A 26 39.55 -1.37 25.33
C TYR A 26 39.03 -2.81 25.14
N GLY A 27 38.34 -3.35 26.15
CA GLY A 27 37.75 -4.69 26.10
C GLY A 27 36.71 -4.79 24.99
N LEU A 28 35.79 -3.83 24.93
CA LEU A 28 34.76 -3.75 23.88
C LEU A 28 35.37 -3.62 22.47
N ALA A 29 36.34 -2.73 22.30
CA ALA A 29 37.03 -2.54 21.04
C ALA A 29 37.71 -3.83 20.54
N ARG A 30 38.37 -4.57 21.44
CA ARG A 30 39.03 -5.83 21.12
C ARG A 30 38.02 -6.94 20.81
N ARG A 31 36.97 -7.08 21.64
CA ARG A 31 35.92 -8.10 21.52
C ARG A 31 35.16 -8.00 20.19
N HIS A 32 34.83 -6.78 19.79
CA HIS A 32 34.03 -6.53 18.59
C HIS A 32 34.85 -6.17 17.33
N GLY A 33 36.17 -5.97 17.47
CA GLY A 33 37.03 -5.53 16.38
C GLY A 33 36.67 -4.14 15.86
N ILE A 34 36.44 -3.19 16.77
CA ILE A 34 35.96 -1.83 16.49
C ILE A 34 36.88 -0.82 17.16
N CYS A 35 37.10 0.33 16.54
CA CYS A 35 37.91 1.38 17.17
C CYS A 35 37.16 2.02 18.36
N ARG A 36 37.91 2.33 19.43
CA ARG A 36 37.36 2.95 20.66
C ARG A 36 36.65 4.28 20.38
N ASN A 37 37.11 5.02 19.38
CA ASN A 37 36.49 6.28 18.99
C ASN A 37 35.07 6.07 18.43
N LEU A 38 34.84 5.00 17.67
CA LEU A 38 33.50 4.70 17.15
C LEU A 38 32.53 4.36 18.28
N ILE A 39 33.00 3.66 19.32
CA ILE A 39 32.20 3.38 20.52
C ILE A 39 31.79 4.69 21.22
N ARG A 40 32.71 5.65 21.39
CA ARG A 40 32.38 6.97 21.97
C ARG A 40 31.35 7.73 21.15
N VAL A 41 31.49 7.71 19.82
CA VAL A 41 30.51 8.32 18.90
C VAL A 41 29.14 7.66 19.06
N TRP A 42 29.08 6.33 19.21
CA TRP A 42 27.81 5.63 19.44
C TRP A 42 27.20 5.95 20.79
N VAL A 43 27.99 6.09 21.86
CA VAL A 43 27.49 6.50 23.17
C VAL A 43 26.85 7.89 23.10
N ALA A 44 27.54 8.87 22.51
CA ALA A 44 27.00 10.22 22.34
C ALA A 44 25.70 10.24 21.49
N LYS A 45 25.64 9.43 20.43
CA LYS A 45 24.43 9.28 19.60
C LYS A 45 23.28 8.63 20.37
N ALA A 46 23.58 7.65 21.21
CA ALA A 46 22.58 7.00 22.05
C ALA A 46 22.02 7.96 23.11
N GLU A 47 22.88 8.77 23.74
CA GLU A 47 22.47 9.83 24.67
C GLU A 47 21.59 10.89 23.99
N ALA A 48 21.82 11.15 22.70
CA ALA A 48 20.98 12.01 21.87
C ALA A 48 19.68 11.34 21.38
N GLY A 49 19.41 10.09 21.75
CA GLY A 49 18.21 9.35 21.35
C GLY A 49 18.22 8.79 19.92
N GLU A 50 19.34 8.85 19.19
CA GLU A 50 19.41 8.42 17.78
C GLU A 50 19.28 6.91 17.57
N PHE A 51 19.31 6.10 18.64
CA PHE A 51 19.13 4.65 18.56
C PHE A 51 17.82 4.16 19.17
N ASP A 52 16.88 5.07 19.45
CA ASP A 52 15.63 4.65 20.07
C ASP A 52 14.71 3.95 19.05
N GLU A 53 14.37 2.70 19.33
CA GLU A 53 13.50 1.88 18.46
C GLU A 53 12.09 2.48 18.34
N GLU A 54 11.66 3.28 19.32
CA GLU A 54 10.40 4.00 19.26
C GLU A 54 10.41 5.11 18.18
N VAL A 55 11.57 5.71 17.92
CA VAL A 55 11.75 6.71 16.84
C VAL A 55 11.77 6.02 15.47
N GLU A 56 12.45 4.89 15.33
CA GLU A 56 12.44 4.11 14.08
C GLU A 56 11.05 3.50 13.81
N ALA A 57 10.39 2.95 14.83
CA ALA A 57 9.05 2.41 14.72
C ALA A 57 8.02 3.48 14.38
N SER A 58 8.10 4.68 15.00
CA SER A 58 7.18 5.78 14.68
C SER A 58 7.36 6.28 13.25
N ASN A 59 8.60 6.42 12.77
CA ASN A 59 8.87 6.78 11.37
C ASN A 59 8.29 5.73 10.39
N LEU A 60 8.49 4.45 10.68
CA LEU A 60 7.97 3.36 9.85
C LEU A 60 6.43 3.31 9.87
N LEU A 61 5.81 3.58 11.03
CA LEU A 61 4.36 3.68 11.16
C LEU A 61 3.79 4.80 10.29
N VAL A 62 4.40 5.99 10.31
CA VAL A 62 3.98 7.13 9.47
C VAL A 62 4.07 6.78 7.98
N GLU A 63 5.12 6.08 7.55
CA GLU A 63 5.25 5.61 6.17
C GLU A 63 4.12 4.62 5.80
N TYR A 64 3.83 3.66 6.68
CA TYR A 64 2.75 2.71 6.47
C TYR A 64 1.38 3.39 6.44
N GLU A 65 1.10 4.34 7.33
CA GLU A 65 -0.14 5.13 7.31
C GLU A 65 -0.31 5.89 5.99
N GLY A 66 0.76 6.51 5.49
CA GLY A 66 0.75 7.18 4.19
C GLY A 66 0.43 6.21 3.05
N ARG A 67 1.04 5.02 3.06
CA ARG A 67 0.78 3.98 2.06
C ARG A 67 -0.64 3.44 2.13
N ILE A 68 -1.17 3.20 3.34
CA ILE A 68 -2.55 2.76 3.56
C ILE A 68 -3.50 3.80 3.00
N ALA A 69 -3.34 5.08 3.36
CA ALA A 69 -4.22 6.14 2.88
C ALA A 69 -4.15 6.32 1.35
N ALA A 70 -3.01 6.05 0.71
CA ALA A 70 -2.90 6.08 -0.75
C ALA A 70 -3.66 4.90 -1.40
N LEU A 71 -3.55 3.70 -0.81
CA LEU A 71 -4.25 2.51 -1.26
C LEU A 71 -5.76 2.64 -1.08
N GLU A 72 -6.22 3.12 0.07
CA GLU A 72 -7.65 3.35 0.34
C GLU A 72 -8.27 4.32 -0.69
N ARG A 73 -7.55 5.39 -1.06
CA ARG A 73 -7.99 6.31 -2.12
C ARG A 73 -8.09 5.61 -3.49
N LEU A 74 -7.16 4.72 -3.81
CA LEU A 74 -7.20 3.95 -5.07
C LEU A 74 -8.38 2.98 -5.08
N VAL A 75 -8.61 2.26 -3.97
CA VAL A 75 -9.74 1.35 -3.81
C VAL A 75 -11.06 2.12 -3.96
N GLY A 76 -11.19 3.30 -3.34
CA GLY A 76 -12.36 4.15 -3.50
C GLY A 76 -12.63 4.56 -4.96
N ARG A 77 -11.58 4.96 -5.71
CA ARG A 77 -11.72 5.28 -7.14
C ARG A 77 -12.17 4.07 -7.96
N GLN A 78 -11.57 2.91 -7.72
CA GLN A 78 -11.94 1.68 -8.42
C GLN A 78 -13.38 1.25 -8.10
N ALA A 79 -13.83 1.39 -6.85
CA ALA A 79 -15.21 1.08 -6.47
C ALA A 79 -16.22 1.94 -7.25
N LEU A 80 -15.97 3.25 -7.37
CA LEU A 80 -16.82 4.15 -8.14
C LEU A 80 -16.83 3.80 -9.63
N GLU A 81 -15.68 3.48 -10.21
CA GLU A 81 -15.57 3.07 -11.61
C GLU A 81 -16.33 1.76 -11.88
N ILE A 82 -16.23 0.78 -10.98
CA ILE A 82 -16.96 -0.48 -11.07
C ILE A 82 -18.47 -0.25 -11.03
N GLU A 83 -18.96 0.56 -10.09
CA GLU A 83 -20.38 0.88 -9.99
C GLU A 83 -20.89 1.63 -11.22
N PHE A 84 -20.09 2.57 -11.75
CA PHE A 84 -20.40 3.26 -13.01
C PHE A 84 -20.52 2.29 -14.19
N LEU A 85 -19.54 1.40 -14.39
CA LEU A 85 -19.54 0.43 -15.49
C LEU A 85 -20.68 -0.58 -15.37
N LYS A 86 -20.93 -1.11 -14.16
CA LYS A 86 -22.08 -1.98 -13.89
C LYS A 86 -23.40 -1.26 -14.16
N GLY A 87 -23.50 0.01 -13.77
CA GLY A 87 -24.63 0.88 -14.07
C GLY A 87 -24.85 0.98 -15.57
N ALA A 88 -23.83 1.37 -16.34
CA ALA A 88 -23.92 1.51 -17.80
C ALA A 88 -24.35 0.21 -18.49
N LEU A 89 -23.82 -0.94 -18.07
CA LEU A 89 -24.19 -2.25 -18.64
C LEU A 89 -25.67 -2.60 -18.43
N LYS A 90 -26.23 -2.28 -17.25
CA LYS A 90 -27.66 -2.49 -16.96
C LYS A 90 -28.55 -1.66 -17.90
N HIS A 91 -28.17 -0.41 -18.16
CA HIS A 91 -28.92 0.47 -19.06
C HIS A 91 -28.79 0.06 -20.53
N GLY A 92 -27.61 -0.39 -20.98
CA GLY A 92 -27.38 -0.85 -22.36
C GLY A 92 -28.09 -2.15 -22.75
N ARG A 93 -28.45 -3.00 -21.78
CA ARG A 93 -29.25 -4.22 -22.04
C ARG A 93 -30.74 -3.94 -22.21
N SER A 94 -31.25 -2.85 -21.64
CA SER A 94 -32.66 -2.45 -21.77
C SER A 94 -32.98 -1.86 -23.16
N SER A 95 -32.02 -1.21 -23.83
CA SER A 95 -32.25 -0.61 -25.16
C SER A 95 -32.30 -1.61 -26.32
N LYS A 96 -32.06 -2.91 -26.08
CA LYS A 96 -32.12 -3.97 -27.10
C LYS A 96 -33.45 -4.74 -27.17
N SER A 97 -34.48 -4.31 -26.43
CA SER A 97 -35.85 -4.79 -26.67
C SER A 97 -36.46 -3.99 -27.83
N GLY A 98 -36.14 -4.42 -29.05
CA GLY A 98 -36.48 -3.73 -30.28
C GLY A 98 -37.98 -3.66 -30.55
N THR A 99 -38.40 -2.49 -31.03
CA THR A 99 -39.61 -2.34 -31.84
C THR A 99 -39.32 -2.92 -33.22
N ILE A 100 -39.45 -4.23 -33.40
CA ILE A 100 -39.59 -4.81 -34.75
C ILE A 100 -41.06 -4.62 -35.14
N SER A 101 -41.39 -3.42 -35.61
CA SER A 101 -42.66 -3.19 -36.30
C SER A 101 -42.59 -3.87 -37.66
N VAL A 102 -43.05 -5.12 -37.72
CA VAL A 102 -43.40 -5.76 -38.99
C VAL A 102 -44.67 -5.05 -39.46
N ILE A 103 -44.56 -4.28 -40.53
CA ILE A 103 -45.71 -3.75 -41.27
C ILE A 103 -46.40 -4.96 -41.92
N ALA A 104 -47.32 -5.58 -41.18
CA ALA A 104 -48.29 -6.49 -41.76
C ALA A 104 -49.40 -5.62 -42.37
N GLY A 105 -49.53 -5.65 -43.69
CA GLY A 105 -50.60 -4.97 -44.42
C GLY A 105 -51.98 -5.46 -43.96
N PRO A 106 -53.02 -4.61 -44.08
CA PRO A 106 -54.34 -4.92 -43.55
C PRO A 106 -54.95 -6.18 -44.20
N PRO A 107 -55.72 -6.98 -43.44
CA PRO A 107 -56.36 -8.18 -43.96
C PRO A 107 -57.35 -7.78 -45.07
N VAL A 108 -57.25 -8.46 -46.22
CA VAL A 108 -58.20 -8.28 -47.32
C VAL A 108 -59.57 -8.76 -46.86
N SER A 109 -60.51 -7.82 -46.71
CA SER A 109 -61.90 -8.11 -46.42
C SER A 109 -62.52 -8.92 -47.56
N ALA A 110 -62.89 -10.18 -47.30
CA ALA A 110 -63.72 -10.95 -48.21
C ALA A 110 -65.19 -10.46 -48.11
N SER A 111 -65.72 -9.94 -49.20
CA SER A 111 -67.12 -9.51 -49.33
C SER A 111 -68.03 -10.72 -49.63
N PRO A 112 -69.24 -10.84 -49.04
CA PRO A 112 -70.10 -12.00 -49.23
C PRO A 112 -71.11 -11.80 -50.37
N LYS A 113 -71.24 -12.76 -51.29
CA LYS A 113 -72.37 -12.90 -52.23
C LYS A 113 -72.24 -14.25 -52.98
N ALA A 114 -73.25 -15.08 -53.24
CA ALA A 114 -74.64 -15.24 -52.81
C ALA A 114 -75.05 -16.69 -53.12
N ALA A 115 -76.19 -17.10 -52.58
CA ALA A 115 -76.84 -18.39 -52.74
C ALA A 115 -77.10 -18.81 -54.20
N GLY A 116 -77.04 -20.12 -54.42
CA GLY A 116 -77.52 -20.88 -55.58
C GLY A 116 -77.48 -22.36 -55.25
#